data_AF-A0A2V5PCQ9-F1
#
_entry.id   AF-A0A2V5PCQ9-F1
#
_cell.length_a   1.000
_cell.length_b   1.000
_cell.length_c   1.000
_cell.angle_alpha   90.00
_cell.angle_beta   90.00
_cell.angle_gamma   90.00
#
_symmetry.space_group_name_H-M   'P 1'
#
loop_
_entity.id
_entity.type
_entity.pdbx_description
1 polymer ?
#
loop_
_entity_poly.entity_id
_entity_poly.type
_entity_poly.pdbx_seq_one_letter_code
_entity_poly.pdbx_strand_id
1 'polypeptide(L)'
;MASPTKDPESKGDDGVVLRLREDYEQAVLDLFEAGQEAKEVRPALEVVGHRSNFLDNLRLPVHRWFRYSAGFSAEWVKWLLAERKGRELRVLDPFVGSGTTCLACDEMGVKSYGLEAHPFVHHVARAKLSYTADPERFLAKAESAFRFARTAQATNDYPDLIQKCFGSETLDYLDRFRQAVEREQDGTLEAELLWMALVSSLRVASEAGTAPWQYVLPGRRKAAQDRADNCGGHPLHGAPGQAAGEVARG
;
A
#
# COMPACT_ATOMS: atom_id res chain seq x y z
N MET A 1 38.83 -16.75 29.23
CA MET A 1 38.10 -17.82 28.50
C MET A 1 36.76 -17.99 29.17
N ALA A 2 35.68 -17.55 28.54
CA ALA A 2 34.32 -17.72 29.02
C ALA A 2 33.57 -18.55 27.98
N SER A 3 33.00 -19.67 28.42
CA SER A 3 32.30 -20.66 27.60
C SER A 3 30.97 -20.10 27.04
N PRO A 4 30.58 -20.46 25.80
CA PRO A 4 29.32 -20.03 25.23
C PRO A 4 28.16 -20.90 25.72
N THR A 5 27.12 -20.27 26.27
CA THR A 5 25.82 -20.91 26.54
C THR A 5 25.09 -21.18 25.23
N LYS A 6 24.68 -22.43 25.03
CA LYS A 6 23.90 -22.95 23.90
C LYS A 6 22.49 -22.35 23.86
N ASP A 7 22.05 -21.93 22.67
CA ASP A 7 20.63 -21.72 22.36
C ASP A 7 19.87 -23.06 22.37
N PRO A 8 18.62 -23.10 22.85
CA PRO A 8 17.78 -24.28 22.68
C PRO A 8 17.25 -24.39 21.24
N GLU A 9 17.35 -25.61 20.72
CA GLU A 9 16.94 -26.04 19.39
C GLU A 9 15.44 -25.80 19.13
N SER A 10 15.14 -25.20 17.96
CA SER A 10 13.77 -25.14 17.44
C SER A 10 13.36 -26.51 16.91
N LYS A 11 12.44 -27.18 17.60
CA LYS A 11 11.70 -28.31 17.02
C LYS A 11 10.68 -27.78 16.02
N GLY A 12 10.75 -28.29 14.80
CA GLY A 12 9.78 -28.05 13.74
C GLY A 12 8.46 -28.79 13.96
N ASP A 13 7.39 -28.12 13.55
CA ASP A 13 6.51 -28.50 12.43
C ASP A 13 5.01 -28.51 12.73
N ASP A 14 4.28 -28.08 11.70
CA ASP A 14 2.86 -28.26 11.38
C ASP A 14 1.80 -27.44 12.12
N GLY A 15 1.37 -26.36 11.47
CA GLY A 15 0.10 -25.71 11.78
C GLY A 15 -0.14 -24.35 11.12
N VAL A 16 -0.16 -24.29 9.78
CA VAL A 16 -0.88 -23.19 9.11
C VAL A 16 -2.35 -23.31 9.47
N VAL A 17 -2.90 -22.32 10.17
CA VAL A 17 -4.33 -22.02 10.13
C VAL A 17 -4.49 -20.55 9.77
N LEU A 18 -4.60 -20.30 8.47
CA LEU A 18 -5.25 -19.13 7.91
C LEU A 18 -6.76 -19.23 8.20
N ARG A 19 -7.34 -18.21 8.81
CA ARG A 19 -8.76 -17.75 8.74
C ARG A 19 -8.78 -16.40 9.48
N LEU A 20 -9.16 -15.27 8.90
CA LEU A 20 -10.38 -15.01 8.11
C LEU A 20 -10.06 -14.15 6.88
N ARG A 21 -10.37 -14.67 5.68
CA ARG A 21 -10.31 -13.93 4.41
C ARG A 21 -11.61 -14.01 3.61
N GLU A 22 -12.67 -14.56 4.19
CA GLU A 22 -14.00 -14.67 3.55
C GLU A 22 -14.98 -13.66 4.18
N ASP A 23 -14.93 -13.48 5.50
CA ASP A 23 -15.85 -12.61 6.22
C ASP A 23 -15.68 -11.12 5.92
N TYR A 24 -14.49 -10.65 5.57
CA TYR A 24 -14.25 -9.22 5.33
C TYR A 24 -14.71 -8.79 3.93
N GLU A 25 -14.51 -9.63 2.92
CA GLU A 25 -14.97 -9.32 1.56
C GLU A 25 -16.50 -9.42 1.49
N GLN A 26 -17.10 -10.41 2.15
CA GLN A 26 -18.54 -10.51 2.28
C GLN A 26 -19.13 -9.40 3.17
N ALA A 27 -18.50 -9.04 4.29
CA ALA A 27 -18.98 -7.91 5.11
C ALA A 27 -18.88 -6.56 4.40
N VAL A 28 -17.87 -6.38 3.53
CA VAL A 28 -17.76 -5.19 2.68
C VAL A 28 -18.83 -5.22 1.58
N LEU A 29 -19.12 -6.37 0.97
CA LEU A 29 -20.20 -6.51 -0.03
C LEU A 29 -21.59 -6.33 0.58
N ASP A 30 -21.84 -6.92 1.76
CA ASP A 30 -23.09 -6.79 2.52
C ASP A 30 -23.35 -5.33 2.95
N LEU A 31 -22.28 -4.55 3.18
CA LEU A 31 -22.35 -3.12 3.47
C LEU A 31 -22.86 -2.28 2.27
N PHE A 32 -22.64 -2.76 1.04
CA PHE A 32 -23.11 -2.11 -0.19
C PHE A 32 -24.49 -2.60 -0.65
N GLU A 33 -24.97 -3.75 -0.15
CA GLU A 33 -26.27 -4.33 -0.52
C GLU A 33 -27.39 -4.08 0.51
N ALA A 34 -27.06 -3.83 1.78
CA ALA A 34 -28.08 -3.68 2.83
C ALA A 34 -28.61 -2.25 2.98
N GLY A 35 -29.73 -1.99 2.32
CA GLY A 35 -30.67 -0.99 2.82
C GLY A 35 -31.30 -1.47 4.15
N GLN A 36 -31.17 -0.64 5.20
CA GLN A 36 -31.86 -0.64 6.51
C GLN A 36 -31.00 -0.92 7.75
N GLU A 37 -30.98 0.10 8.62
CA GLU A 37 -30.54 0.22 10.03
C GLU A 37 -29.29 -0.53 10.49
N ALA A 38 -28.17 0.19 10.50
CA ALA A 38 -26.91 -0.23 11.11
C ALA A 38 -27.05 -0.39 12.63
N LYS A 39 -27.17 -1.64 13.09
CA LYS A 39 -26.99 -1.99 14.50
C LYS A 39 -25.48 -2.01 14.78
N GLU A 40 -25.03 -1.19 15.71
CA GLU A 40 -23.61 -1.00 16.03
C GLU A 40 -22.99 -2.28 16.60
N VAL A 41 -22.35 -3.09 15.77
CA VAL A 41 -21.57 -4.26 16.20
C VAL A 41 -20.14 -3.77 16.45
N ARG A 42 -19.76 -3.61 17.72
CA ARG A 42 -18.36 -3.38 18.12
C ARG A 42 -17.76 -4.71 18.58
N PRO A 43 -17.13 -5.50 17.69
CA PRO A 43 -16.45 -6.72 18.12
C PRO A 43 -15.33 -6.38 19.12
N ALA A 44 -15.04 -7.30 20.04
CA ALA A 44 -13.89 -7.17 20.91
C ALA A 44 -12.61 -7.26 20.06
N LEU A 45 -11.90 -6.13 19.92
CA LEU A 45 -10.62 -6.07 19.21
C LEU A 45 -9.51 -6.59 20.13
N GLU A 46 -9.01 -7.80 19.89
CA GLU A 46 -7.73 -8.24 20.45
C GLU A 46 -6.59 -7.68 19.60
N VAL A 47 -5.62 -6.98 20.22
CA VAL A 47 -4.45 -6.47 19.49
C VAL A 47 -3.52 -7.62 19.15
N VAL A 48 -3.60 -8.08 17.92
CA VAL A 48 -2.65 -9.04 17.33
C VAL A 48 -1.63 -8.25 16.50
N GLY A 49 -0.40 -8.07 17.01
CA GLY A 49 0.69 -7.40 16.26
C GLY A 49 1.60 -6.48 17.08
N HIS A 50 2.60 -5.87 16.41
CA HIS A 50 3.55 -4.96 17.05
C HIS A 50 2.94 -3.56 17.22
N ARG A 51 2.63 -3.18 18.46
CA ARG A 51 2.00 -1.89 18.78
C ARG A 51 2.84 -0.67 18.38
N SER A 52 4.15 -0.81 18.41
CA SER A 52 5.10 0.31 18.33
C SER A 52 5.64 0.63 16.93
N ASN A 53 5.28 -0.12 15.88
CA ASN A 53 5.82 0.12 14.54
C ASN A 53 4.77 0.06 13.42
N PHE A 54 5.14 0.57 12.25
CA PHE A 54 4.26 0.74 11.10
C PHE A 54 4.11 -0.52 10.23
N LEU A 55 4.80 -1.64 10.53
CA LEU A 55 4.91 -2.73 9.56
C LEU A 55 3.55 -3.36 9.22
N ASP A 56 2.68 -3.53 10.21
CA ASP A 56 1.35 -4.10 10.00
C ASP A 56 0.43 -3.17 9.19
N ASN A 57 0.65 -1.85 9.27
CA ASN A 57 -0.07 -0.84 8.49
C ASN A 57 0.16 -0.99 6.97
N LEU A 58 1.21 -1.68 6.54
CA LEU A 58 1.45 -1.96 5.12
C LEU A 58 0.43 -2.94 4.52
N ARG A 59 -0.37 -3.62 5.35
CA ARG A 59 -1.45 -4.51 4.91
C ARG A 59 -2.81 -3.81 4.93
N LEU A 60 -2.95 -2.72 5.67
CA LEU A 60 -4.23 -2.03 5.86
C LEU A 60 -4.57 -1.10 4.67
N PRO A 61 -5.86 -0.99 4.27
CA PRO A 61 -6.31 -0.02 3.27
C PRO A 61 -5.90 1.40 3.64
N VAL A 62 -5.59 2.23 2.64
CA VAL A 62 -5.16 3.65 2.78
C VAL A 62 -3.84 3.85 3.52
N HIS A 63 -3.66 3.26 4.71
CA HIS A 63 -2.43 3.24 5.48
C HIS A 63 -1.21 2.84 4.63
N ARG A 64 -1.34 1.77 3.83
CA ARG A 64 -0.26 1.24 2.99
C ARG A 64 0.18 2.14 1.83
N TRP A 65 -0.55 3.21 1.50
CA TRP A 65 -0.20 4.11 0.40
C TRP A 65 1.16 4.79 0.62
N PHE A 66 1.59 4.94 1.87
CA PHE A 66 2.89 5.50 2.22
C PHE A 66 3.51 4.76 3.41
N ARG A 67 4.70 4.18 3.23
CA ARG A 67 5.48 3.59 4.33
C ARG A 67 6.13 4.68 5.17
N TYR A 68 5.71 4.81 6.42
CA TYR A 68 6.28 5.77 7.37
C TYR A 68 6.93 5.06 8.56
N SER A 69 8.27 4.99 8.57
CA SER A 69 9.02 4.23 9.58
C SER A 69 8.85 4.74 11.01
N ALA A 70 8.56 6.03 11.18
CA ALA A 70 8.28 6.64 12.48
C ALA A 70 6.82 6.46 12.95
N GLY A 71 5.97 5.79 12.17
CA GLY A 71 4.57 5.54 12.52
C GLY A 71 4.38 4.33 13.45
N PHE A 72 3.34 4.38 14.27
CA PHE A 72 2.87 3.26 15.09
C PHE A 72 1.72 2.50 14.42
N SER A 73 1.24 1.43 15.08
CA SER A 73 0.18 0.56 14.60
C SER A 73 -1.19 1.24 14.61
N ALA A 74 -1.93 1.16 13.49
CA ALA A 74 -3.32 1.61 13.42
C ALA A 74 -4.24 0.80 14.34
N GLU A 75 -4.02 -0.51 14.43
CA GLU A 75 -4.77 -1.41 15.32
C GLU A 75 -4.59 -1.04 16.79
N TRP A 76 -3.41 -0.56 17.19
CA TRP A 76 -3.20 -0.05 18.53
C TRP A 76 -4.08 1.17 18.83
N VAL A 77 -4.24 2.10 17.86
CA VAL A 77 -5.17 3.23 18.01
C VAL A 77 -6.60 2.74 18.16
N LYS A 78 -7.06 1.84 17.27
CA LYS A 78 -8.43 1.30 17.32
C LYS A 78 -8.73 0.62 18.65
N TRP A 79 -7.76 -0.13 19.19
CA TRP A 79 -7.87 -0.74 20.50
C TRP A 79 -8.02 0.31 21.61
N LEU A 80 -7.19 1.35 21.63
CA LEU A 80 -7.33 2.45 22.61
C LEU A 80 -8.71 3.11 22.53
N LEU A 81 -9.24 3.30 21.31
CA LEU A 81 -10.58 3.88 21.10
C LEU A 81 -11.67 2.94 21.62
N ALA A 82 -11.56 1.64 21.37
CA ALA A 82 -12.52 0.63 21.82
C ALA A 82 -12.58 0.50 23.35
N GLU A 83 -11.44 0.68 24.05
CA GLU A 83 -11.40 0.67 25.52
C GLU A 83 -12.10 1.89 26.16
N ARG A 84 -12.32 2.97 25.42
CA ARG A 84 -12.96 4.20 25.90
C ARG A 84 -14.49 4.08 25.73
N LYS A 85 -15.19 3.64 26.78
CA LYS A 85 -16.66 3.53 26.80
C LYS A 85 -17.36 4.85 27.18
N GLY A 86 -18.54 5.09 26.60
CA GLY A 86 -19.60 5.90 27.21
C GLY A 86 -19.62 7.42 26.95
N ARG A 87 -18.86 7.96 25.99
CA ARG A 87 -18.90 9.40 25.63
C ARG A 87 -18.69 9.60 24.12
N GLU A 88 -19.18 10.73 23.60
CA GLU A 88 -18.74 11.24 22.29
C GLU A 88 -17.23 11.52 22.38
N LEU A 89 -16.42 10.69 21.73
CA LEU A 89 -14.97 10.81 21.72
C LEU A 89 -14.53 11.74 20.60
N ARG A 90 -13.55 12.58 20.91
CA ARG A 90 -12.82 13.39 19.93
C ARG A 90 -11.33 13.22 20.20
N VAL A 91 -10.56 12.96 19.15
CA VAL A 91 -9.12 12.71 19.25
C VAL A 91 -8.35 13.91 18.71
N LEU A 92 -7.29 14.28 19.43
CA LEU A 92 -6.30 15.25 18.95
C LEU A 92 -4.94 14.55 18.94
N ASP A 93 -4.33 14.48 17.77
CA ASP A 93 -2.96 14.01 17.61
C ASP A 93 -2.05 15.20 17.25
N PRO A 94 -1.24 15.72 18.19
CA PRO A 94 -0.36 16.86 17.92
C PRO A 94 0.83 16.52 17.02
N PHE A 95 1.06 15.23 16.71
CA PHE A 95 2.17 14.73 15.90
C PHE A 95 1.69 13.62 14.96
N VAL A 96 0.67 13.93 14.15
CA VAL A 96 -0.11 12.93 13.40
C VAL A 96 0.73 12.17 12.36
N GLY A 97 1.91 12.68 11.99
CA GLY A 97 2.79 12.03 11.03
C GLY A 97 2.05 11.80 9.72
N SER A 98 2.12 10.58 9.19
CA SER A 98 1.45 10.19 7.94
C SER A 98 -0.05 9.88 8.08
N GLY A 99 -0.70 10.27 9.18
CA GLY A 99 -2.16 10.18 9.33
C GLY A 99 -2.68 8.93 10.05
N THR A 100 -1.82 8.10 10.67
CA THR A 100 -2.26 6.82 11.27
C THR A 100 -3.42 7.00 12.25
N THR A 101 -3.34 7.97 13.15
CA THR A 101 -4.39 8.22 14.15
C THR A 101 -5.70 8.63 13.50
N CYS A 102 -5.66 9.58 12.56
CA CYS A 102 -6.87 10.10 11.93
C CYS A 102 -7.59 9.02 11.10
N LEU A 103 -6.84 8.23 10.32
CA LEU A 103 -7.40 7.11 9.56
C LEU A 103 -8.03 6.05 10.47
N ALA A 104 -7.35 5.68 11.56
CA ALA A 104 -7.91 4.73 12.53
C ALA A 104 -9.15 5.29 13.25
N CYS A 105 -9.21 6.61 13.47
CA CYS A 105 -10.39 7.27 14.03
C CYS A 105 -11.55 7.27 13.02
N ASP A 106 -11.30 7.58 11.75
CA ASP A 106 -12.30 7.55 10.68
C ASP A 106 -12.91 6.16 10.53
N GLU A 107 -12.08 5.10 10.54
CA GLU A 107 -12.54 3.71 10.52
C GLU A 107 -13.43 3.33 11.72
N MET A 108 -13.22 3.99 12.87
CA MET A 108 -13.99 3.76 14.09
C MET A 108 -15.14 4.75 14.27
N GLY A 109 -15.41 5.62 13.29
CA GLY A 109 -16.45 6.66 13.36
C GLY A 109 -16.19 7.73 14.44
N VAL A 110 -14.92 7.97 14.80
CA VAL A 110 -14.50 8.94 15.83
C VAL A 110 -13.96 10.19 15.17
N LYS A 111 -14.46 11.37 15.57
CA LYS A 111 -13.93 12.65 15.08
C LYS A 111 -12.49 12.85 15.55
N SER A 112 -11.61 13.26 14.65
CA SER A 112 -10.21 13.48 14.98
C SER A 112 -9.65 14.76 14.35
N TYR A 113 -8.58 15.26 14.95
CA TYR A 113 -7.78 16.38 14.45
C TYR A 113 -6.30 16.01 14.55
N GLY A 114 -5.54 16.26 13.50
CA GLY A 114 -4.11 15.99 13.45
C GLY A 114 -3.30 17.26 13.16
N LEU A 115 -2.19 17.45 13.87
CA LEU A 115 -1.20 18.47 13.58
C LEU A 115 0.10 17.79 13.14
N GLU A 116 0.74 18.35 12.12
CA GLU A 116 2.05 17.92 11.64
C GLU A 116 2.82 19.16 11.17
N ALA A 117 4.04 19.32 11.67
CA ALA A 117 4.86 20.48 11.37
C ALA A 117 5.61 20.34 10.03
N HIS A 118 5.94 19.11 9.64
CA HIS A 118 6.68 18.85 8.41
C HIS A 118 5.75 18.91 7.19
N PRO A 119 5.91 19.88 6.26
CA PRO A 119 4.94 20.12 5.19
C PRO A 119 4.68 18.91 4.30
N PHE A 120 5.73 18.17 3.91
CA PHE A 120 5.59 16.96 3.12
C PHE A 120 4.79 15.86 3.84
N VAL A 121 5.09 15.59 5.11
CA VAL A 121 4.43 14.54 5.88
C VAL A 121 2.97 14.91 6.15
N HIS A 122 2.72 16.19 6.42
CA HIS A 122 1.37 16.75 6.49
C HIS A 122 0.59 16.51 5.19
N HIS A 123 1.20 16.78 4.02
CA HIS A 123 0.56 16.55 2.73
C HIS A 123 0.26 15.05 2.50
N VAL A 124 1.16 14.15 2.91
CA VAL A 124 0.89 12.70 2.89
C VAL A 124 -0.33 12.35 3.74
N ALA A 125 -0.44 12.87 4.97
CA ALA A 125 -1.61 12.62 5.81
C ALA A 125 -2.89 13.16 5.18
N ARG A 126 -2.88 14.40 4.69
CA ARG A 126 -4.02 15.06 4.03
C ARG A 126 -4.49 14.30 2.79
N ALA A 127 -3.55 13.88 1.94
CA ALA A 127 -3.88 13.12 0.75
C ALA A 127 -4.42 11.74 1.08
N LYS A 128 -3.87 11.05 2.08
CA LYS A 128 -4.44 9.78 2.56
C LYS A 128 -5.85 9.94 3.12
N LEU A 129 -6.15 11.04 3.82
CA LEU A 129 -7.50 11.37 4.30
C LEU A 129 -8.48 11.76 3.18
N SER A 130 -7.99 11.96 1.96
CA SER A 130 -8.82 12.21 0.77
C SER A 130 -9.32 10.90 0.13
N TYR A 131 -9.25 9.77 0.84
CA TYR A 131 -9.62 8.44 0.32
C TYR A 131 -11.09 8.31 -0.09
N THR A 132 -11.95 9.23 0.32
CA THR A 132 -13.36 9.31 -0.05
C THR A 132 -13.62 10.06 -1.37
N ALA A 133 -12.55 10.46 -2.08
CA ALA A 133 -12.66 11.08 -3.39
C ALA A 133 -13.45 10.20 -4.37
N ASP A 134 -14.12 10.84 -5.33
CA ASP A 134 -14.86 10.12 -6.35
C ASP A 134 -13.90 9.42 -7.33
N PRO A 135 -14.00 8.09 -7.53
CA PRO A 135 -13.07 7.36 -8.38
C PRO A 135 -13.10 7.81 -9.85
N GLU A 136 -14.27 8.17 -10.39
CA GLU A 136 -14.39 8.60 -11.79
C GLU A 136 -13.72 9.96 -12.01
N ARG A 137 -13.92 10.90 -11.07
CA ARG A 137 -13.27 12.21 -11.10
C ARG A 137 -11.75 12.10 -10.91
N PHE A 138 -11.31 11.18 -10.04
CA PHE A 138 -9.88 10.87 -9.89
C PHE A 138 -9.28 10.34 -11.20
N LEU A 139 -9.94 9.37 -11.83
CA LEU A 139 -9.51 8.83 -13.12
C LEU A 139 -9.49 9.90 -14.22
N ALA A 140 -10.48 10.80 -14.26
CA ALA A 140 -10.51 11.90 -15.21
C ALA A 140 -9.30 12.86 -15.04
N LYS A 141 -8.91 13.17 -13.80
CA LYS A 141 -7.70 13.95 -13.50
C LYS A 141 -6.42 13.21 -13.89
N ALA A 142 -6.34 11.91 -13.60
CA ALA A 142 -5.20 11.09 -14.00
C ALA A 142 -5.04 11.09 -15.53
N GLU A 143 -6.13 10.91 -16.29
CA GLU A 143 -6.11 10.97 -17.76
C GLU A 143 -5.73 12.34 -18.31
N SER A 144 -6.20 13.42 -17.67
CA SER A 144 -5.75 14.78 -17.97
C SER A 144 -4.23 14.92 -17.77
N ALA A 145 -3.72 14.45 -16.63
CA ALA A 145 -2.30 14.47 -16.32
C ALA A 145 -1.45 13.65 -17.32
N PHE A 146 -1.91 12.45 -17.70
CA PHE A 146 -1.26 11.63 -18.73
C PHE A 146 -1.25 12.29 -20.11
N ARG A 147 -2.34 12.96 -20.52
CA ARG A 147 -2.39 13.72 -21.77
C ARG A 147 -1.38 14.87 -21.76
N PHE A 148 -1.34 15.65 -20.67
CA PHE A 148 -0.38 16.74 -20.54
C PHE A 148 1.06 16.22 -20.58
N ALA A 149 1.39 15.21 -19.76
CA ALA A 149 2.74 14.68 -19.65
C ALA A 149 3.30 14.17 -20.99
N ARG A 150 2.46 13.62 -21.87
CA ARG A 150 2.86 13.15 -23.22
C ARG A 150 3.35 14.26 -24.16
N THR A 151 2.93 15.50 -23.92
CA THR A 151 3.24 16.65 -24.80
C THR A 151 4.13 17.70 -24.15
N ALA A 152 4.27 17.64 -22.82
CA ALA A 152 5.14 18.51 -22.06
C ALA A 152 6.62 18.26 -22.38
N GLN A 153 7.46 19.24 -22.04
CA GLN A 153 8.91 19.12 -22.07
C GLN A 153 9.42 19.05 -20.63
N ALA A 154 10.32 18.11 -20.35
CA ALA A 154 10.98 18.06 -19.06
C ALA A 154 12.00 19.19 -18.93
N THR A 155 12.16 19.72 -17.72
CA THR A 155 13.22 20.69 -17.41
C THR A 155 14.52 20.00 -16.99
N ASN A 156 14.41 18.81 -16.40
CA ASN A 156 15.52 17.96 -15.94
C ASN A 156 16.55 18.68 -15.04
N ASP A 157 16.14 19.73 -14.33
CA ASP A 157 16.98 20.44 -13.35
C ASP A 157 16.88 19.76 -11.97
N TYR A 158 17.59 18.64 -11.83
CA TYR A 158 17.61 17.86 -10.59
C TYR A 158 19.03 17.64 -10.07
N PRO A 159 19.25 17.66 -8.75
CA PRO A 159 20.55 17.31 -8.17
C PRO A 159 21.02 15.91 -8.55
N ASP A 160 22.34 15.69 -8.61
CA ASP A 160 22.98 14.40 -8.91
C ASP A 160 22.39 13.21 -8.14
N LEU A 161 21.96 13.45 -6.91
CA LEU A 161 21.33 12.44 -6.06
C LEU A 161 20.08 11.84 -6.72
N ILE A 162 19.22 12.69 -7.28
CA ILE A 162 17.98 12.26 -7.94
C ILE A 162 18.31 11.58 -9.28
N GLN A 163 19.28 12.12 -10.02
CA GLN A 163 19.74 11.52 -11.28
C GLN A 163 20.32 10.11 -11.08
N LYS A 164 20.88 9.81 -9.89
CA LYS A 164 21.34 8.45 -9.54
C LYS A 164 20.21 7.50 -9.14
N CYS A 165 19.03 8.02 -8.80
CA CYS A 165 17.88 7.22 -8.38
C CYS A 165 17.03 6.75 -9.57
N PHE A 166 17.05 7.48 -10.68
CA PHE A 166 16.19 7.25 -11.84
C PHE A 166 17.00 7.34 -13.14
N GLY A 167 16.83 6.39 -14.04
CA GLY A 167 17.35 6.51 -15.41
C GLY A 167 16.79 7.74 -16.12
N SER A 168 17.51 8.24 -17.13
CA SER A 168 17.20 9.49 -17.82
C SER A 168 15.78 9.53 -18.40
N GLU A 169 15.33 8.46 -19.06
CA GLU A 169 13.98 8.38 -19.63
C GLU A 169 12.89 8.39 -18.54
N THR A 170 13.12 7.67 -17.44
CA THR A 170 12.21 7.63 -16.29
C THR A 170 12.12 8.99 -15.62
N LEU A 171 13.27 9.65 -15.38
CA LEU A 171 13.32 10.96 -14.76
C LEU A 171 12.63 12.02 -15.62
N ASP A 172 12.86 11.99 -16.93
CA ASP A 172 12.19 12.87 -17.90
C ASP A 172 10.66 12.71 -17.84
N TYR A 173 10.17 11.47 -17.83
CA TYR A 173 8.74 11.22 -17.72
C TYR A 173 8.17 11.64 -16.36
N LEU A 174 8.87 11.34 -15.27
CA LEU A 174 8.46 11.73 -13.92
C LEU A 174 8.42 13.25 -13.76
N ASP A 175 9.33 14.00 -14.39
CA ASP A 175 9.29 15.46 -14.38
C ASP A 175 8.07 16.00 -15.11
N ARG A 176 7.81 15.51 -16.33
CA ARG A 176 6.60 15.89 -17.10
C ARG A 176 5.32 15.54 -16.35
N PHE A 177 5.29 14.39 -15.68
CA PHE A 177 4.14 13.99 -14.88
C PHE A 177 4.01 14.84 -13.61
N ARG A 178 5.10 15.18 -12.92
CA ARG A 178 5.10 16.13 -11.79
C ARG A 178 4.49 17.46 -12.19
N GLN A 179 4.91 18.03 -13.33
CA GLN A 179 4.32 19.26 -13.87
C GLN A 179 2.81 19.12 -14.14
N ALA A 180 2.37 17.95 -14.61
CA ALA A 180 0.96 17.65 -14.83
C ALA A 180 0.17 17.63 -13.51
N VAL A 181 0.70 16.95 -12.49
CA VAL A 181 0.11 16.88 -11.16
C VAL A 181 -0.01 18.26 -10.53
N GLU A 182 1.02 19.10 -10.66
CA GLU A 182 1.03 20.49 -10.17
C GLU A 182 -0.06 21.34 -10.82
N ARG A 183 -0.31 21.15 -12.12
CA ARG A 183 -1.39 21.86 -12.84
C ARG A 183 -2.79 21.42 -12.42
N GLU A 184 -2.95 20.18 -12.01
CA GLU A 184 -4.23 19.62 -11.56
C GLU A 184 -4.56 19.95 -10.09
N GLN A 185 -3.66 20.63 -9.36
CA GLN A 185 -3.86 21.04 -7.96
C GLN A 185 -4.89 22.17 -7.84
N ASP A 186 -6.17 21.81 -7.78
CA ASP A 186 -7.32 22.70 -7.62
C ASP A 186 -7.97 22.63 -6.22
N GLY A 187 -7.34 21.93 -5.28
CA GLY A 187 -7.83 21.76 -3.90
C GLY A 187 -8.92 20.70 -3.73
N THR A 188 -9.25 19.95 -4.78
CA THR A 188 -10.17 18.81 -4.70
C THR A 188 -9.50 17.58 -4.06
N LEU A 189 -10.29 16.67 -3.50
CA LEU A 189 -9.79 15.41 -2.93
C LEU A 189 -9.08 14.56 -3.99
N GLU A 190 -9.59 14.58 -5.22
CA GLU A 190 -9.02 13.87 -6.36
C GLU A 190 -7.64 14.41 -6.73
N ALA A 191 -7.41 15.72 -6.64
CA ALA A 191 -6.11 16.32 -6.90
C ALA A 191 -5.06 15.93 -5.84
N GLU A 192 -5.48 15.81 -4.58
CA GLU A 192 -4.64 15.31 -3.48
C GLU A 192 -4.27 13.83 -3.70
N LEU A 193 -5.23 13.00 -4.12
CA LEU A 193 -4.96 11.60 -4.46
C LEU A 193 -4.05 11.45 -5.67
N LEU A 194 -4.17 12.33 -6.68
CA LEU A 194 -3.28 12.32 -7.84
C LEU A 194 -1.83 12.64 -7.43
N TRP A 195 -1.64 13.59 -6.52
CA TRP A 195 -0.34 13.85 -5.92
C TRP A 195 0.18 12.64 -5.13
N MET A 196 -0.67 12.01 -4.33
CA MET A 196 -0.31 10.80 -3.58
C MET A 196 0.11 9.65 -4.51
N ALA A 197 -0.59 9.46 -5.62
CA ALA A 197 -0.26 8.45 -6.63
C ALA A 197 1.14 8.68 -7.24
N LEU A 198 1.50 9.93 -7.54
CA LEU A 198 2.86 10.28 -7.95
C LEU A 198 3.86 9.89 -6.85
N VAL A 199 3.67 10.35 -5.62
CA VAL A 199 4.58 10.06 -4.49
C VAL A 199 4.77 8.56 -4.26
N SER A 200 3.69 7.77 -4.30
CA SER A 200 3.74 6.33 -4.14
C SER A 200 4.47 5.64 -5.30
N SER A 201 4.37 6.16 -6.52
CA SER A 201 5.03 5.58 -7.70
C SER A 201 6.55 5.81 -7.73
N LEU A 202 7.06 6.89 -7.12
CA LEU A 202 8.50 7.21 -7.10
C LEU A 202 9.37 6.06 -6.57
N ARG A 203 8.91 5.36 -5.52
CA ARG A 203 9.66 4.22 -4.96
C ARG A 203 9.70 3.02 -5.92
N VAL A 204 8.61 2.82 -6.66
CA VAL A 204 8.50 1.73 -7.64
C VAL A 204 9.40 2.04 -8.84
N ALA A 205 9.34 3.28 -9.35
CA ALA A 205 10.12 3.75 -10.49
C ALA A 205 11.62 3.92 -10.22
N SER A 206 12.03 4.10 -8.96
CA SER A 206 13.44 4.24 -8.58
C SER A 206 14.24 2.94 -8.83
N GLU A 207 15.37 3.07 -9.52
CA GLU A 207 16.34 2.01 -9.75
C GLU A 207 17.28 1.80 -8.55
N ALA A 208 17.40 2.81 -7.69
CA ALA A 208 18.22 2.72 -6.50
C ALA A 208 17.64 1.72 -5.50
N GLY A 209 18.54 0.88 -4.98
CA GLY A 209 18.28 -0.12 -3.96
C GLY A 209 17.95 0.55 -2.63
N THR A 210 17.24 -0.16 -1.78
CA THR A 210 16.88 0.33 -0.45
C THR A 210 17.43 -0.63 0.58
N ALA A 211 18.06 -0.10 1.65
CA ALA A 211 18.35 -0.93 2.81
C ALA A 211 17.03 -1.38 3.47
N PRO A 212 17.01 -2.54 4.17
CA PRO A 212 15.84 -3.01 4.93
C PRO A 212 15.32 -1.98 5.95
N TRP A 213 16.19 -1.07 6.42
CA TRP A 213 15.91 -0.05 7.43
C TRP A 213 16.31 1.37 7.00
N GLN A 214 15.69 1.84 5.92
CA GLN A 214 15.58 3.26 5.53
C GLN A 214 16.72 3.84 4.65
N TYR A 215 16.26 4.75 3.79
CA TYR A 215 16.91 5.50 2.72
C TYR A 215 17.40 4.73 1.50
N VAL A 216 17.06 5.33 0.36
CA VAL A 216 17.53 4.98 -0.98
C VAL A 216 19.05 5.00 -0.94
N LEU A 217 19.69 3.93 -1.41
CA LEU A 217 21.14 3.81 -1.53
C LEU A 217 21.52 4.18 -2.97
N PRO A 218 21.96 5.43 -3.24
CA PRO A 218 22.15 5.95 -4.60
C PRO A 218 23.35 5.34 -5.36
N GLY A 219 23.91 4.24 -4.85
CA GLY A 219 25.03 3.51 -5.43
C GLY A 219 24.83 1.99 -5.49
N ARG A 220 23.66 1.47 -5.06
CA ARG A 220 23.29 0.07 -5.30
C ARG A 220 22.08 0.06 -6.20
N ARG A 221 22.14 -0.61 -7.34
CA ARG A 221 20.96 -0.84 -8.18
C ARG A 221 20.11 -1.95 -7.55
N LYS A 222 18.79 -1.89 -7.71
CA LYS A 222 17.92 -3.05 -7.49
C LYS A 222 18.43 -4.20 -8.36
N ALA A 223 18.47 -5.41 -7.81
CA ALA A 223 18.74 -6.60 -8.62
C ALA A 223 17.66 -6.67 -9.72
N ALA A 224 18.07 -6.89 -10.96
CA ALA A 224 17.14 -7.19 -12.03
C ALA A 224 16.34 -8.43 -11.61
N GLN A 225 15.02 -8.30 -11.58
CA GLN A 225 14.17 -9.47 -11.47
C GLN A 225 14.16 -10.08 -12.86
N ASP A 226 14.91 -11.17 -13.04
CA ASP A 226 14.89 -11.93 -14.29
C ASP A 226 13.43 -12.22 -14.63
N ARG A 227 12.91 -11.56 -15.67
CA ARG A 227 11.78 -12.08 -16.43
C ARG A 227 12.33 -13.30 -17.16
N ALA A 228 12.41 -14.41 -16.45
CA ALA A 228 12.49 -15.71 -17.10
C ALA A 228 11.18 -15.86 -17.88
N ASP A 229 11.30 -15.78 -19.20
CA ASP A 229 10.28 -16.17 -20.14
C ASP A 229 9.76 -17.55 -19.77
N ASN A 230 8.58 -17.61 -19.18
CA ASN A 230 7.83 -18.85 -19.04
C ASN A 230 7.21 -19.18 -20.41
N CYS A 231 8.06 -19.45 -21.40
CA CYS A 231 7.69 -20.23 -22.57
C CYS A 231 7.63 -21.70 -22.14
N GLY A 232 6.59 -22.01 -21.36
CA GLY A 232 6.22 -23.38 -21.01
C GLY A 232 5.75 -24.10 -22.27
N GLY A 233 6.66 -24.79 -22.94
CA GLY A 233 6.33 -25.80 -23.94
C GLY A 233 5.52 -26.91 -23.28
N HIS A 234 4.23 -26.97 -23.59
CA HIS A 234 3.36 -28.10 -23.28
C HIS A 234 3.77 -29.30 -24.16
N PRO A 235 4.13 -30.46 -23.60
CA PRO A 235 4.11 -31.71 -24.36
C PRO A 235 2.65 -32.11 -24.57
N LEU A 236 2.26 -32.22 -25.84
CA LEU A 236 0.97 -32.73 -26.28
C LEU A 236 0.83 -34.20 -25.84
N HIS A 237 0.00 -34.45 -24.82
CA HIS A 237 -0.54 -35.79 -24.59
C HIS A 237 -1.58 -36.10 -25.67
N GLY A 238 -1.30 -37.16 -26.43
CA GLY A 238 -2.10 -37.62 -27.56
C GLY A 238 -3.51 -38.08 -27.17
N ALA A 239 -4.44 -37.84 -28.10
CA ALA A 239 -5.83 -38.26 -28.04
C ALA A 239 -5.99 -39.78 -28.15
N PRO A 240 -7.05 -40.37 -27.56
CA PRO A 240 -7.42 -41.75 -27.79
C PRO A 240 -8.27 -41.90 -29.07
N GLY A 241 -7.79 -42.71 -30.01
CA GLY A 241 -8.58 -43.21 -31.14
C GLY A 241 -9.24 -44.55 -30.79
N GLN A 242 -10.54 -44.66 -31.04
CA GLN A 242 -11.29 -45.92 -31.02
C GLN A 242 -11.06 -46.71 -32.34
N ALA A 243 -10.91 -48.04 -32.24
CA ALA A 243 -11.70 -49.06 -32.94
C ALA A 243 -10.91 -50.35 -33.31
N ALA A 244 -11.48 -51.49 -32.88
CA ALA A 244 -11.69 -52.76 -33.60
C ALA A 244 -10.51 -53.69 -34.04
N GLY A 245 -10.76 -55.00 -33.85
CA GLY A 245 -10.29 -56.12 -34.69
C GLY A 245 -8.98 -56.78 -34.24
N GLU A 246 -8.98 -57.93 -33.55
CA GLU A 246 -9.15 -59.30 -34.06
C GLU A 246 -7.87 -59.93 -34.67
N VAL A 247 -7.34 -60.95 -33.97
CA VAL A 247 -6.71 -62.22 -34.42
C VAL A 247 -5.53 -62.17 -35.42
N ALA A 248 -4.36 -62.66 -35.01
CA ALA A 248 -3.73 -63.90 -35.55
C ALA A 248 -2.24 -64.08 -35.14
N ARG A 249 -1.98 -65.24 -34.52
CA ARG A 249 -0.88 -66.21 -34.72
C ARG A 249 0.59 -65.75 -34.78
N GLY A 250 1.38 -66.37 -33.90
CA GLY A 250 2.84 -66.50 -33.93
C GLY A 250 3.32 -67.12 -32.63
#